data_AF-A0AAN0NEI4-F1
#
_entry.id   AF-A0AAN0NEI4-F1
#
_cell.length_a   1.000
_cell.length_b   1.000
_cell.length_c   1.000
_cell.angle_alpha   90.00
_cell.angle_beta   90.00
_cell.angle_gamma   90.00
#
_symmetry.space_group_name_H-M   'P 1'
#
loop_
_entity.id
_entity.type
_entity.pdbx_description
1 polymer ?
#
loop_
_entity_poly.entity_id
_entity_poly.type
_entity_poly.pdbx_seq_one_letter_code
_entity_poly.pdbx_strand_id
1 'polypeptide(L)'
;MADYGIDPFWMSHEPWIVAEPFTPEAGELWSKEDIDLWIDVIAKIADEARTDPEMVKSAPHNQPVAQVNGDVFEDPKKWAMTWRAYQRKLGTPDGSGA
;
A
#
# COMPACT_ATOMS: atom_id res chain seq x y z
N MET A 1 3.84 -3.48 -6.92
CA MET A 1 2.79 -4.16 -7.73
C MET A 1 1.63 -3.23 -8.04
N ALA A 2 1.11 -2.50 -7.06
CA ALA A 2 0.02 -1.53 -7.26
C ALA A 2 0.27 -0.57 -8.44
N ASP A 3 1.48 -0.03 -8.61
CA ASP A 3 1.79 0.87 -9.74
C ASP A 3 1.66 0.26 -11.14
N TYR A 4 1.58 -1.07 -11.23
CA TYR A 4 1.34 -1.84 -12.47
C TYR A 4 -0.12 -2.31 -12.60
N GLY A 5 -1.02 -1.87 -11.70
CA GLY A 5 -2.42 -2.26 -11.71
C GLY A 5 -2.70 -3.67 -11.18
N ILE A 6 -1.72 -4.28 -10.50
CA ILE A 6 -1.84 -5.61 -9.90
C ILE A 6 -1.94 -5.49 -8.38
N ASP A 7 -2.90 -6.19 -7.79
CA ASP A 7 -3.06 -6.30 -6.34
C ASP A 7 -1.77 -6.90 -5.72
N PRO A 8 -1.20 -6.30 -4.66
CA PRO A 8 -0.01 -6.84 -4.02
C PRO A 8 -0.25 -8.23 -3.42
N PHE A 9 0.81 -9.04 -3.35
CA PHE A 9 0.77 -10.32 -2.65
C PHE A 9 0.69 -10.15 -1.13
N TRP A 10 0.13 -11.16 -0.47
CA TRP A 10 0.07 -11.23 0.98
C TRP A 10 1.35 -11.83 1.56
N MET A 11 1.84 -11.24 2.65
CA MET A 11 2.84 -11.90 3.49
C MET A 11 2.26 -13.20 4.04
N SER A 12 3.11 -14.22 4.22
CA SER A 12 2.69 -15.49 4.82
C SER A 12 2.19 -15.27 6.25
N HIS A 13 1.29 -16.14 6.70
CA HIS A 13 0.77 -16.09 8.06
C HIS A 13 1.88 -16.35 9.10
N GLU A 14 1.67 -15.82 10.30
CA GLU A 14 2.49 -16.15 11.45
C GLU A 14 2.38 -17.65 11.83
N PRO A 15 3.45 -18.28 12.36
CA PRO A 15 4.76 -17.71 12.67
C PRO A 15 5.70 -17.62 11.46
N TRP A 16 6.48 -16.53 11.36
CA TRP A 16 7.47 -16.33 10.31
C TRP A 16 8.78 -17.08 10.61
N ILE A 17 8.99 -18.21 9.94
CA ILE A 17 10.22 -19.02 10.07
C ILE A 17 11.33 -18.52 9.13
N VAL A 18 10.95 -17.90 8.01
CA VAL A 18 11.86 -17.30 7.01
C VAL A 18 11.65 -15.80 7.03
N ALA A 19 12.71 -15.02 6.78
CA ALA A 19 12.60 -13.56 6.67
C ALA A 19 11.75 -13.16 5.45
N GLU A 20 10.87 -12.17 5.64
CA GLU A 20 10.00 -11.59 4.60
C GLU A 20 9.21 -12.65 3.78
N PRO A 21 8.51 -13.59 4.45
CA PRO A 21 7.86 -14.68 3.74
C PRO A 21 6.58 -14.17 3.06
N PHE A 22 6.34 -14.63 1.84
CA PHE A 22 5.08 -14.43 1.15
C PHE A 22 4.64 -15.73 0.48
N THR A 23 3.32 -15.94 0.40
CA THR A 23 2.73 -17.14 -0.21
C THR A 23 1.85 -16.72 -1.37
N PRO A 24 2.32 -16.83 -2.63
CA PRO A 24 1.47 -16.55 -3.77
C PRO A 24 0.41 -17.64 -3.93
N GLU A 25 -0.85 -17.24 -4.04
CA GLU A 25 -2.00 -18.11 -4.31
C GLU A 25 -2.76 -17.52 -5.50
N ALA A 26 -2.53 -18.05 -6.70
CA ALA A 26 -3.29 -17.62 -7.88
C ALA A 26 -4.73 -18.14 -7.82
N GLY A 27 -4.93 -19.41 -7.43
CA GLY A 27 -6.19 -20.11 -7.67
C GLY A 27 -6.32 -20.58 -9.12
N GLU A 28 -7.46 -21.16 -9.49
CA GLU A 28 -7.66 -21.85 -10.77
C GLU A 28 -8.14 -20.97 -11.93
N LEU A 29 -8.56 -19.73 -11.65
CA LEU A 29 -9.25 -18.88 -12.62
C LEU A 29 -8.33 -18.03 -13.50
N TRP A 30 -7.05 -17.92 -13.16
CA TRP A 30 -6.13 -17.08 -13.92
C TRP A 30 -5.59 -17.80 -15.16
N SER A 31 -5.48 -17.03 -16.25
CA SER A 31 -4.82 -17.53 -17.45
C SER A 31 -3.31 -17.66 -17.22
N LYS A 32 -2.63 -18.39 -18.12
CA LYS A 32 -1.17 -18.48 -18.08
C LYS A 32 -0.55 -17.09 -18.31
N GLU A 33 -1.14 -16.31 -19.21
CA GLU A 33 -0.71 -14.97 -19.57
C GLU A 33 -0.80 -14.00 -18.38
N ASP A 34 -1.85 -14.10 -17.56
CA ASP A 34 -1.99 -13.29 -16.34
C ASP A 34 -0.90 -13.65 -15.31
N ILE A 35 -0.59 -14.95 -15.17
CA ILE A 35 0.47 -15.43 -14.27
C ILE A 35 1.86 -14.98 -14.78
N ASP A 36 2.11 -15.06 -16.08
CA ASP A 36 3.35 -14.58 -16.68
C ASP A 36 3.52 -13.06 -16.44
N LEU A 37 2.46 -12.27 -16.63
CA LEU A 37 2.48 -10.83 -16.33
C LEU A 37 2.78 -10.54 -14.85
N TRP A 38 2.20 -11.31 -13.93
CA TRP A 38 2.48 -11.19 -12.49
C TRP A 38 3.95 -11.49 -12.18
N ILE A 39 4.52 -12.54 -12.80
CA ILE A 39 5.95 -12.91 -12.66
C ILE A 39 6.85 -11.80 -13.20
N ASP A 40 6.54 -11.28 -14.39
CA ASP A 40 7.32 -10.21 -15.03
C ASP A 40 7.34 -8.94 -14.19
N VAL A 41 6.20 -8.57 -13.60
CA VAL A 41 6.11 -7.41 -12.70
C VAL A 41 6.95 -7.61 -11.44
N ILE A 42 6.96 -8.81 -10.85
CA ILE A 42 7.82 -9.08 -9.69
C ILE A 42 9.30 -9.06 -10.06
N ALA A 43 9.67 -9.66 -11.20
CA ALA A 43 11.03 -9.61 -11.69
C ALA A 43 11.49 -8.17 -11.92
N LYS A 44 10.61 -7.31 -12.46
CA LYS A 44 10.87 -5.89 -12.65
C LYS A 44 11.05 -5.15 -11.32
N ILE A 45 10.18 -5.36 -10.35
CA ILE A 45 10.31 -4.77 -9.00
C ILE A 45 11.60 -5.22 -8.32
N ALA A 46 11.99 -6.49 -8.48
CA ALA A 46 13.22 -7.01 -7.91
C ALA A 46 14.48 -6.41 -8.57
N ASP A 47 14.41 -6.07 -9.86
CA ASP A 47 15.46 -5.31 -10.56
C ASP A 47 15.50 -3.85 -10.08
N GLU A 48 14.34 -3.18 -9.98
CA GLU A 48 14.22 -1.82 -9.44
C GLU A 48 14.75 -1.75 -8.01
N ALA A 49 14.40 -2.68 -7.13
CA ALA A 49 14.89 -2.71 -5.75
C ALA A 49 16.42 -2.83 -5.64
N ARG A 50 17.08 -3.43 -6.64
CA ARG A 50 18.55 -3.57 -6.69
C ARG A 50 19.23 -2.37 -7.33
N THR A 51 18.59 -1.75 -8.32
CA THR A 51 19.19 -0.70 -9.17
C THR A 51 18.82 0.71 -8.73
N ASP A 52 17.58 0.90 -8.28
CA ASP A 52 17.02 2.14 -7.72
C ASP A 52 16.06 1.82 -6.55
N PRO A 53 16.60 1.57 -5.35
CA PRO A 53 15.79 1.22 -4.20
C PRO A 53 14.78 2.31 -3.78
N GLU A 54 15.08 3.58 -4.07
CA GLU A 54 14.21 4.69 -3.67
C GLU A 54 12.92 4.69 -4.50
N MET A 55 13.01 4.34 -5.79
CA MET A 55 11.81 4.12 -6.63
C MET A 55 10.87 3.08 -6.02
N VAL A 56 11.36 2.02 -5.39
CA VAL A 56 10.47 1.02 -4.76
C VAL A 56 9.90 1.52 -3.43
N LYS A 57 10.70 2.24 -2.63
CA LYS A 57 10.29 2.74 -1.31
C LYS A 57 9.30 3.90 -1.37
N SER A 58 9.38 4.74 -2.41
CA SER A 58 8.46 5.88 -2.58
C SER A 58 7.13 5.50 -3.23
N ALA A 59 6.95 4.23 -3.62
CA ALA A 59 5.70 3.72 -4.16
C ALA A 59 4.54 3.88 -3.15
N PRO A 60 3.29 4.08 -3.63
CA PRO A 60 2.89 4.09 -5.04
C PRO A 60 2.98 5.47 -5.73
N HIS A 61 3.24 5.46 -7.04
CA HIS A 61 3.33 6.63 -7.92
C HIS A 61 2.15 6.79 -8.88
N ASN A 62 1.51 5.68 -9.27
CA ASN A 62 0.44 5.66 -10.27
C ASN A 62 -0.95 5.42 -9.66
N GLN A 63 -1.03 5.39 -8.32
CA GLN A 63 -2.28 5.19 -7.59
C GLN A 63 -3.00 6.52 -7.33
N PRO A 64 -4.34 6.52 -7.19
CA PRO A 64 -5.10 7.74 -6.90
C PRO A 64 -4.79 8.33 -5.53
N VAL A 65 -4.21 7.53 -4.62
CA VAL A 65 -3.77 7.95 -3.29
C VAL A 65 -2.32 7.53 -3.12
N ALA A 66 -1.48 8.47 -2.70
CA ALA A 66 -0.07 8.22 -2.36
C ALA A 66 0.04 7.43 -1.04
N GLN A 67 1.27 7.07 -0.65
CA GLN A 67 1.51 6.37 0.61
C GLN A 67 0.91 7.14 1.81
N VAL A 68 0.05 6.46 2.57
CA VAL A 68 -0.61 7.06 3.74
C VAL A 68 0.38 7.12 4.91
N ASN A 69 0.33 8.21 5.67
CA ASN A 69 1.14 8.35 6.88
C ASN A 69 0.66 7.37 7.96
N GLY A 70 1.52 6.40 8.31
CA GLY A 70 1.26 5.37 9.30
C GLY A 70 1.04 5.90 10.73
N ASP A 71 1.65 7.04 11.10
CA ASP A 71 1.55 7.63 12.44
C ASP A 71 0.11 8.01 12.84
N VAL A 72 -0.76 8.14 11.86
CA VAL A 72 -2.18 8.41 12.09
C VAL A 72 -2.89 7.19 12.68
N PHE A 73 -2.42 5.98 12.39
CA PHE A 73 -3.03 4.74 12.89
C PHE A 73 -2.69 4.47 14.36
N GLU A 74 -1.59 4.99 14.88
CA GLU A 74 -1.12 4.73 16.25
C GLU A 74 -1.53 5.81 17.27
N ASP A 75 -2.08 6.95 16.83
CA ASP A 75 -2.50 8.05 17.71
C ASP A 75 -4.03 8.23 17.75
N PRO A 76 -4.70 7.77 18.83
CA PRO A 76 -6.15 7.95 19.01
C PRO A 76 -6.63 9.39 18.94
N LYS A 77 -5.75 10.37 19.22
CA LYS A 77 -6.10 11.79 19.12
C LYS A 77 -6.32 12.19 17.67
N LYS A 78 -5.61 11.59 16.71
CA LYS A 78 -5.73 11.87 15.27
C LYS A 78 -6.90 11.14 14.61
N TRP A 79 -7.41 10.08 15.20
CA TRP A 79 -8.50 9.29 14.63
C TRP A 79 -9.80 10.08 14.47
N ALA A 80 -10.38 10.07 13.27
CA ALA A 80 -11.63 10.76 12.98
C ALA A 80 -12.59 9.85 12.21
N MET A 81 -13.51 9.20 12.92
CA MET A 81 -14.50 8.27 12.34
C MET A 81 -15.71 8.98 11.68
N THR A 82 -15.77 10.31 11.78
CA THR A 82 -16.79 11.13 11.11
C THR A 82 -16.16 12.41 10.59
N TRP A 83 -16.74 12.98 9.54
CA TRP A 83 -16.31 14.28 9.02
C TRP A 83 -16.34 15.38 10.09
N ARG A 84 -17.37 15.40 10.95
CA ARG A 84 -17.45 16.36 12.07
C ARG A 84 -16.32 16.16 13.09
N ALA A 85 -15.92 14.93 13.37
CA ALA A 85 -14.77 14.68 14.24
C ALA A 85 -13.46 15.12 13.59
N TYR A 86 -13.30 14.90 12.29
CA TYR A 86 -12.16 15.37 11.51
C TYR A 86 -12.05 16.90 11.57
N GLN A 87 -13.14 17.62 11.25
CA GLN A 87 -13.20 19.08 11.30
C GLN A 87 -12.87 19.63 12.70
N ARG A 88 -13.36 19.01 13.77
CA ARG A 88 -13.06 19.45 15.15
C ARG A 88 -11.59 19.27 15.56
N LYS A 89 -10.91 18.27 14.99
CA LYS A 89 -9.54 17.87 15.35
C LYS A 89 -8.48 18.48 14.45
N LEU A 90 -8.80 18.68 13.17
CA LEU A 90 -7.87 19.04 12.09
C LEU A 90 -8.36 20.24 11.27
N GLY A 91 -9.66 20.53 11.28
CA GLY A 91 -10.19 21.78 10.74
C GLY A 91 -9.81 22.93 11.66
N THR A 92 -9.17 23.94 11.09
CA THR A 92 -8.97 25.26 11.73
C THR A 92 -10.27 25.71 12.40
N PRO A 93 -10.23 26.36 13.60
CA PRO A 93 -11.44 26.74 14.32
C PRO A 93 -12.36 27.57 13.44
N ASP A 94 -13.66 27.31 13.59
CA ASP A 94 -14.78 27.92 12.87
C ASP A 94 -14.51 29.36 12.41
N GLY A 95 -14.86 29.63 11.15
CA GLY A 95 -15.06 30.97 10.64
C GLY A 95 -16.07 31.73 11.50
N SER A 96 -15.57 32.41 12.53
CA SER A 96 -16.23 33.55 13.15
C SER A 96 -16.05 34.72 12.20
N GLY A 97 -17.07 35.01 11.40
CA GLY A 97 -16.99 36.08 10.41
C GLY A 97 -18.20 36.21 9.49
N ALA A 98 -19.42 36.21 10.04
CA ALA A 98 -20.61 36.92 9.54
C ALA A 98 -21.74 36.81 10.57
#